data_AF-A0A418WRS8-F1
#
_entry.id   AF-A0A418WRS8-F1
#
_cell.length_a   1.000
_cell.length_b   1.000
_cell.length_c   1.000
_cell.angle_alpha   90.00
_cell.angle_beta   90.00
_cell.angle_gamma   90.00
#
_symmetry.space_group_name_H-M   'P 1'
#
loop_
_entity.id
_entity.type
_entity.pdbx_description
1 polymer ?
#
loop_
_entity_poly.entity_id
_entity_poly.type
_entity_poly.pdbx_seq_one_letter_code
_entity_poly.pdbx_strand_id
1 'polypeptide(L)'
;MKLADLKRAGEERPVWSSPIADVKGNTHYELSITGPGAAIEEVFEKSDFEIEIAPGAPVEQAEAMSKRFLKKHIGDRRFDAPSLDDILTLRDHKPPATPDNLKDAVTVYLRPTEGEGTLWVVWFPVLFVPPATPLLFVLPRVWWTWSMVIPYTGNPDIILFRDAPLPPIVDTAFAPGTTVEGVEFVGPALPWAQSHPWHIVFTFTAPTLTDFAMGGHSIPWIA
;
A
#
# COMPACT_ATOMS: atom_id res chain seq x y z
N MET A 1 7.16 13.56 4.24
CA MET A 1 8.33 13.32 3.36
C MET A 1 7.82 13.33 1.94
N LYS A 2 8.56 13.86 0.97
CA LYS A 2 8.18 13.96 -0.44
C LYS A 2 9.14 13.19 -1.32
N LEU A 3 8.76 12.90 -2.56
CA LEU A 3 9.66 12.29 -3.55
C LEU A 3 11.02 13.02 -3.65
N ALA A 4 11.00 14.36 -3.57
CA ALA A 4 12.19 15.20 -3.61
C ALA A 4 13.15 15.03 -2.41
N ASP A 5 12.66 14.47 -1.30
CA ASP A 5 13.48 14.18 -0.12
C ASP A 5 14.26 12.84 -0.29
N LEU A 6 13.91 12.02 -1.29
CA LEU A 6 14.53 10.72 -1.52
C LEU A 6 15.77 10.85 -2.41
N LYS A 7 16.78 10.04 -2.13
CA LYS A 7 17.97 9.94 -2.97
C LYS A 7 17.64 9.17 -4.24
N ARG A 8 17.82 9.80 -5.40
CA ARG A 8 17.70 9.15 -6.71
C ARG A 8 19.02 8.47 -7.11
N ALA A 9 18.93 7.25 -7.62
CA ALA A 9 20.03 6.50 -8.25
C ALA A 9 19.57 5.82 -9.53
N GLY A 10 20.46 5.68 -10.52
CA GLY A 10 20.16 5.08 -11.83
C GLY A 10 19.52 6.07 -12.84
N GLU A 11 19.57 5.73 -14.12
CA GLU A 11 19.08 6.60 -15.22
C GLU A 11 17.78 6.08 -15.83
N GLU A 12 17.79 4.87 -16.43
CA GLU A 12 16.65 4.32 -17.19
C GLU A 12 15.51 3.81 -16.30
N ARG A 13 15.84 3.08 -15.22
CA ARG A 13 14.88 2.60 -14.21
C ARG A 13 15.34 3.06 -12.82
N PRO A 14 15.20 4.37 -12.53
CA PRO A 14 15.74 4.96 -11.33
C PRO A 14 15.10 4.37 -10.07
N VAL A 15 15.85 4.44 -8.97
CA VAL A 15 15.42 4.10 -7.62
C VAL A 15 15.51 5.37 -6.78
N TRP A 16 14.41 5.78 -6.17
CA TRP A 16 14.37 6.80 -5.13
C TRP A 16 14.32 6.07 -3.80
N SER A 17 15.28 6.31 -2.91
CA SER A 17 15.26 5.70 -1.59
C SER A 17 15.62 6.65 -0.48
N SER A 18 15.11 6.37 0.72
CA SER A 18 15.49 7.05 1.95
C SER A 18 15.42 6.09 3.13
N PRO A 19 16.37 6.15 4.08
CA PRO A 19 16.18 5.52 5.38
C PRO A 19 14.97 6.14 6.08
N ILE A 20 14.23 5.32 6.82
CA ILE A 20 13.06 5.71 7.60
C ILE A 20 13.37 5.50 9.07
N ALA A 21 13.22 6.57 9.86
CA ALA A 21 13.36 6.49 11.31
C ALA A 21 12.09 5.89 11.94
N ASP A 22 12.27 4.95 12.86
CA ASP A 22 11.21 4.46 13.73
C ASP A 22 10.84 5.48 14.82
N VAL A 23 9.82 5.19 15.63
CA VAL A 23 9.39 6.05 16.75
C VAL A 23 10.46 6.24 17.84
N LYS A 24 11.55 5.45 17.82
CA LYS A 24 12.71 5.57 18.71
C LYS A 24 13.88 6.30 18.04
N GLY A 25 13.76 6.69 16.77
CA GLY A 25 14.78 7.38 15.98
C GLY A 25 15.77 6.45 15.25
N ASN A 26 15.61 5.12 15.30
CA ASN A 26 16.51 4.19 14.61
C ASN A 26 16.13 4.07 13.13
N THR A 27 17.13 3.89 12.26
CA THR A 27 16.96 3.88 10.79
C THR A 27 17.05 2.49 10.18
N HIS A 28 16.41 1.51 10.81
CA HIS A 28 16.42 0.09 10.40
C HIS A 28 15.44 -0.22 9.26
N TYR A 29 14.95 0.80 8.56
CA TYR A 29 13.94 0.66 7.51
C TYR A 29 14.33 1.55 6.33
N GLU A 30 13.97 1.12 5.14
CA GLU A 30 14.15 1.90 3.92
C GLU A 30 12.86 1.91 3.11
N LEU A 31 12.44 3.10 2.70
CA LEU A 31 11.46 3.30 1.64
C LEU A 31 12.23 3.36 0.32
N SER A 32 11.81 2.57 -0.66
CA SER A 32 12.32 2.63 -2.03
C SER A 32 11.19 2.68 -3.05
N ILE A 33 11.33 3.50 -4.08
CA ILE A 33 10.39 3.63 -5.19
C ILE A 33 11.16 3.40 -6.50
N THR A 34 10.69 2.49 -7.35
CA THR A 34 11.36 2.13 -8.61
C THR A 34 10.37 1.89 -9.75
N GLY A 35 10.79 2.18 -10.98
CA GLY A 35 9.92 2.21 -12.15
C GLY A 35 10.47 3.18 -13.20
N PRO A 36 9.72 3.42 -14.29
CA PRO A 36 10.04 4.49 -15.24
C PRO A 36 10.06 5.85 -14.52
N GLY A 37 11.10 6.65 -14.74
CA GLY A 37 11.28 7.89 -13.98
C GLY A 37 10.12 8.89 -14.14
N ALA A 38 9.64 9.08 -15.37
CA ALA A 38 8.49 9.95 -15.65
C ALA A 38 7.21 9.49 -14.93
N ALA A 39 6.97 8.16 -14.87
CA ALA A 39 5.81 7.61 -14.17
C ALA A 39 5.90 7.83 -12.66
N ILE A 40 7.09 7.67 -12.06
CA ILE A 40 7.30 7.93 -10.63
C ILE A 40 7.04 9.40 -10.30
N GLU A 41 7.62 10.30 -11.10
CA GLU A 41 7.45 11.74 -10.92
C GLU A 41 5.98 12.13 -11.04
N GLU A 42 5.28 11.63 -12.05
CA GLU A 42 3.84 11.86 -12.25
C GLU A 42 2.99 11.36 -11.08
N VAL A 43 3.25 10.14 -10.60
CA VAL A 43 2.46 9.51 -9.54
C VAL A 43 2.62 10.21 -8.19
N PHE A 44 3.86 10.60 -7.86
CA PHE A 44 4.20 11.09 -6.52
C PHE A 44 4.47 12.61 -6.45
N GLU A 45 4.29 13.35 -7.54
CA GLU A 45 4.63 14.78 -7.63
C GLU A 45 4.04 15.61 -6.47
N LYS A 46 2.79 15.32 -6.10
CA LYS A 46 2.01 16.05 -5.10
C LYS A 46 1.89 15.33 -3.76
N SER A 47 2.46 14.13 -3.65
CA SER A 47 2.23 13.26 -2.51
C SER A 47 3.20 13.53 -1.36
N ASP A 48 2.63 13.70 -0.16
CA ASP A 48 3.32 13.91 1.11
C ASP A 48 3.29 12.62 1.94
N PHE A 49 4.30 11.77 1.77
CA PHE A 49 4.42 10.48 2.44
C PHE A 49 4.46 10.66 3.96
N GLU A 50 3.62 9.91 4.65
CA GLU A 50 3.66 9.76 6.10
C GLU A 50 3.91 8.29 6.43
N ILE A 51 4.96 8.04 7.20
CA ILE A 51 5.35 6.69 7.58
C ILE A 51 5.59 6.69 9.08
N GLU A 52 4.97 5.74 9.77
CA GLU A 52 5.21 5.51 11.19
C GLU A 52 5.51 4.03 11.42
N ILE A 53 6.61 3.78 12.14
CA ILE A 53 7.16 2.46 12.38
C ILE A 53 7.42 2.32 13.87
N ALA A 54 6.77 1.35 14.51
CA ALA A 54 6.82 1.14 15.95
C ALA A 54 7.24 -0.30 16.30
N PRO A 55 8.56 -0.57 16.39
CA PRO A 55 9.07 -1.90 16.73
C PRO A 55 8.66 -2.33 18.13
N GLY A 56 8.13 -3.55 18.25
CA GLY A 56 7.66 -4.13 19.51
C GLY A 56 6.40 -3.48 20.09
N ALA A 57 5.68 -2.66 19.30
CA ALA A 57 4.41 -2.08 19.72
C ALA A 57 3.36 -3.17 19.96
N PRO A 58 2.57 -3.09 21.05
CA PRO A 58 1.46 -4.00 21.27
C PRO A 58 0.30 -3.70 20.31
N VAL A 59 -0.63 -4.65 20.18
CA VAL A 59 -1.78 -4.56 19.24
C VAL A 59 -2.65 -3.34 19.53
N GLU A 60 -2.81 -2.94 20.79
CA GLU A 60 -3.59 -1.76 21.18
C GLU A 60 -2.96 -0.47 20.64
N GLN A 61 -1.63 -0.42 20.54
CA GLN A 61 -0.93 0.71 19.93
C GLN A 61 -1.13 0.73 18.41
N ALA A 62 -1.27 -0.45 17.78
CA ALA A 62 -1.64 -0.57 16.37
C ALA A 62 -3.00 0.05 16.09
N GLU A 63 -4.00 -0.30 16.89
CA GLU A 63 -5.34 0.24 16.73
C GLU A 63 -5.36 1.76 16.94
N ALA A 64 -4.65 2.26 17.96
CA ALA A 64 -4.55 3.69 18.23
C ALA A 64 -3.85 4.45 17.08
N MET A 65 -2.78 3.88 16.53
CA MET A 65 -2.06 4.44 15.39
C MET A 65 -2.96 4.49 14.15
N SER A 66 -3.59 3.37 13.78
CA SER A 66 -4.51 3.32 12.65
C SER A 66 -5.65 4.33 12.82
N LYS A 67 -6.32 4.37 13.99
CA LYS A 67 -7.38 5.35 14.26
C LYS A 67 -6.91 6.79 14.12
N ARG A 68 -5.71 7.11 14.57
CA ARG A 68 -5.13 8.46 14.43
C ARG A 68 -4.91 8.82 12.96
N PHE A 69 -4.33 7.90 12.16
CA PHE A 69 -4.13 8.09 10.72
C PHE A 69 -5.47 8.28 9.98
N LEU A 70 -6.44 7.38 10.22
CA LEU A 70 -7.77 7.46 9.61
C LEU A 70 -8.47 8.76 9.98
N LYS A 71 -8.46 9.15 11.26
CA LYS A 71 -9.07 10.41 11.69
C LYS A 71 -8.40 11.63 11.06
N LYS A 72 -7.06 11.61 10.90
CA LYS A 72 -6.32 12.72 10.31
C LYS A 72 -6.65 12.92 8.84
N HIS A 73 -6.73 11.85 8.06
CA HIS A 73 -6.81 11.93 6.60
C HIS A 73 -8.22 11.73 6.04
N ILE A 74 -9.01 10.88 6.67
CA ILE A 74 -10.38 10.56 6.26
C ILE A 74 -11.40 11.43 7.02
N GLY A 75 -11.03 11.98 8.18
CA GLY A 75 -11.93 12.78 9.02
C GLY A 75 -13.14 11.97 9.46
N ASP A 76 -14.33 12.50 9.19
CA ASP A 76 -15.62 11.85 9.46
C ASP A 76 -16.24 11.20 8.20
N ARG A 77 -15.50 11.10 7.08
CA ARG A 77 -16.02 10.40 5.89
C ARG A 77 -16.34 8.97 6.30
N ARG A 78 -17.60 8.56 6.11
CA ARG A 78 -18.06 7.24 6.52
C ARG A 78 -17.36 6.19 5.67
N PHE A 79 -16.84 5.16 6.34
CA PHE A 79 -16.75 3.83 5.75
C PHE A 79 -18.20 3.38 5.59
N ASP A 80 -18.85 3.78 4.50
CA ASP A 80 -20.13 3.17 4.15
C ASP A 80 -19.78 1.73 3.79
N ALA A 81 -19.92 0.84 4.79
CA ALA A 81 -19.75 -0.57 4.57
C ALA A 81 -20.69 -0.94 3.41
N PRO A 82 -20.18 -1.59 2.35
CA PRO A 82 -21.01 -1.94 1.21
C PRO A 82 -22.22 -2.72 1.71
N SER A 83 -23.40 -2.34 1.22
CA SER A 83 -24.63 -3.06 1.56
C SER A 83 -24.52 -4.52 1.11
N LEU A 84 -25.35 -5.40 1.66
CA LEU A 84 -25.39 -6.79 1.20
C LEU A 84 -25.67 -6.86 -0.31
N ASP A 85 -26.48 -5.94 -0.84
CA ASP A 85 -26.77 -5.85 -2.27
C ASP A 85 -25.52 -5.42 -3.06
N ASP A 86 -24.72 -4.47 -2.56
CA ASP A 86 -23.44 -4.10 -3.18
C ASP A 86 -22.48 -5.31 -3.23
N ILE A 87 -22.37 -6.06 -2.14
CA ILE A 87 -21.55 -7.29 -2.07
C ILE A 87 -22.05 -8.34 -3.07
N LEU A 88 -23.37 -8.49 -3.22
CA LEU A 88 -23.95 -9.43 -4.17
C LEU A 88 -23.71 -9.00 -5.64
N THR A 89 -23.67 -7.70 -5.93
CA THR A 89 -23.29 -7.21 -7.27
C THR A 89 -21.81 -7.42 -7.59
N LEU A 90 -20.94 -7.43 -6.58
CA LEU A 90 -19.52 -7.74 -6.75
C LEU A 90 -19.26 -9.20 -7.13
N ARG A 91 -20.19 -10.13 -6.86
CA ARG A 91 -20.04 -11.55 -7.20
C ARG A 91 -19.86 -11.80 -8.70
N ASP A 92 -20.45 -10.95 -9.53
CA ASP A 92 -20.38 -11.04 -10.99
C ASP A 92 -19.27 -10.14 -11.57
N HIS A 93 -18.65 -9.30 -10.74
CA HIS A 93 -17.45 -8.55 -11.11
C HIS A 93 -16.27 -9.51 -11.19
N LYS A 94 -15.89 -9.87 -12.42
CA LYS A 94 -14.64 -10.58 -12.65
C LYS A 94 -13.49 -9.67 -12.18
N PRO A 95 -12.55 -10.17 -11.35
CA PRO A 95 -11.34 -9.43 -11.06
C PRO A 95 -10.73 -8.98 -12.37
N PRO A 96 -10.34 -7.71 -12.47
CA PRO A 96 -9.70 -7.24 -13.66
C PRO A 96 -8.46 -8.09 -13.98
N ALA A 97 -8.15 -8.20 -15.27
CA ALA A 97 -6.92 -8.86 -15.67
C ALA A 97 -5.74 -8.14 -15.02
N THR A 98 -4.84 -8.90 -14.39
CA THR A 98 -3.55 -8.37 -13.96
C THR A 98 -2.90 -7.68 -15.16
N PRO A 99 -2.29 -6.49 -14.99
CA PRO A 99 -1.67 -5.79 -16.10
C PRO A 99 -0.71 -6.71 -16.86
N ASP A 100 -0.90 -6.83 -18.18
CA ASP A 100 -0.09 -7.70 -19.03
C ASP A 100 1.38 -7.23 -19.11
N ASN A 101 1.65 -5.98 -18.71
CA ASN A 101 2.97 -5.37 -18.74
C ASN A 101 3.35 -4.71 -17.40
N LEU A 102 4.18 -5.39 -16.61
CA LEU A 102 4.78 -4.81 -15.40
C LEU A 102 6.01 -3.94 -15.69
N LYS A 103 6.40 -3.73 -16.96
CA LYS A 103 7.55 -2.86 -17.29
C LYS A 103 7.28 -1.42 -16.89
N ASP A 104 6.04 -0.99 -17.02
CA ASP A 104 5.58 0.36 -16.71
C ASP A 104 5.16 0.52 -15.23
N ALA A 105 5.23 -0.57 -14.46
CA ALA A 105 4.87 -0.55 -13.05
C ALA A 105 5.77 0.37 -12.24
N VAL A 106 5.13 1.12 -11.35
CA VAL A 106 5.81 1.86 -10.29
C VAL A 106 5.69 1.05 -9.02
N THR A 107 6.82 0.63 -8.49
CA THR A 107 6.89 -0.22 -7.30
C THR A 107 7.44 0.53 -6.11
N VAL A 108 6.69 0.51 -5.02
CA VAL A 108 7.05 1.01 -3.71
C VAL A 108 7.38 -0.17 -2.81
N TYR A 109 8.54 -0.10 -2.16
CA TYR A 109 9.02 -1.07 -1.19
C TYR A 109 9.20 -0.36 0.15
N LEU A 110 8.61 -0.92 1.20
CA LEU A 110 9.05 -0.66 2.56
C LEU A 110 9.73 -1.93 3.05
N ARG A 111 11.04 -1.86 3.31
CA ARG A 111 11.80 -3.04 3.77
C ARG A 111 12.48 -2.78 5.11
N PRO A 112 12.45 -3.74 6.04
CA PRO A 112 13.36 -3.73 7.17
C PRO A 112 14.78 -4.00 6.66
N THR A 113 15.77 -3.32 7.22
CA THR A 113 17.19 -3.62 7.04
C THR A 113 17.72 -4.49 8.18
N GLU A 114 17.09 -4.45 9.35
CA GLU A 114 17.36 -5.29 10.53
C GLU A 114 16.21 -5.20 11.55
N GLY A 115 16.17 -6.08 12.56
CA GLY A 115 15.32 -5.92 13.75
C GLY A 115 14.16 -6.91 13.94
N GLU A 116 13.39 -6.63 15.00
CA GLU A 116 12.27 -7.44 15.48
C GLU A 116 10.95 -7.13 14.75
N GLY A 117 9.92 -7.93 15.04
CA GLY A 117 8.58 -7.74 14.48
C GLY A 117 8.04 -6.35 14.79
N THR A 118 7.49 -5.72 13.77
CA THR A 118 7.26 -4.28 13.81
C THR A 118 5.92 -3.92 13.20
N LEU A 119 5.17 -3.14 13.96
CA LEU A 119 3.99 -2.45 13.51
C LEU A 119 4.40 -1.27 12.62
N TRP A 120 3.75 -1.12 11.47
CA TRP A 120 3.98 -0.01 10.56
C TRP A 120 2.67 0.46 9.95
N VAL A 121 2.59 1.76 9.66
CA VAL A 121 1.53 2.37 8.87
C VAL A 121 2.18 3.35 7.90
N VAL A 122 1.72 3.31 6.66
CA VAL A 122 2.15 4.19 5.58
C VAL A 122 0.93 4.85 4.96
N TRP A 123 1.04 6.14 4.71
CA TRP A 123 0.06 6.95 4.02
C TRP A 123 0.71 7.70 2.85
N PHE A 124 0.10 7.57 1.68
CA PHE A 124 0.44 8.28 0.46
C PHE A 124 -0.76 9.13 0.06
N PRO A 125 -0.82 10.41 0.46
CA PRO A 125 -1.94 11.26 0.10
C PRO A 125 -1.79 11.71 -1.35
N VAL A 126 -2.90 11.96 -2.03
CA VAL A 126 -2.93 12.66 -3.33
C VAL A 126 -2.04 11.97 -4.38
N LEU A 127 -2.11 10.65 -4.47
CA LEU A 127 -1.51 9.87 -5.55
C LEU A 127 -2.30 10.07 -6.84
N PHE A 128 -1.59 10.43 -7.89
CA PHE A 128 -2.12 10.35 -9.25
C PHE A 128 -1.81 8.96 -9.80
N VAL A 129 -2.83 8.22 -10.24
CA VAL A 129 -2.68 6.87 -10.80
C VAL A 129 -2.99 6.94 -12.30
N PRO A 130 -1.97 6.99 -13.17
CA PRO A 130 -2.19 7.01 -14.61
C PRO A 130 -2.86 5.72 -15.09
N PRO A 131 -3.67 5.78 -16.17
CA PRO A 131 -4.22 4.58 -16.79
C PRO A 131 -3.14 3.57 -17.15
N ALA A 132 -3.41 2.29 -16.93
CA ALA A 132 -2.52 1.18 -17.27
C ALA A 132 -1.12 1.23 -16.61
N THR A 133 -0.92 2.08 -15.60
CA THR A 133 0.32 2.14 -14.80
C THR A 133 0.04 1.54 -13.43
N PRO A 134 0.38 0.26 -13.20
CA PRO A 134 0.14 -0.36 -11.91
C PRO A 134 1.08 0.19 -10.84
N LEU A 135 0.50 0.58 -9.70
CA LEU A 135 1.23 0.91 -8.49
C LEU A 135 1.31 -0.32 -7.61
N LEU A 136 2.53 -0.83 -7.46
CA LEU A 136 2.82 -2.03 -6.69
C LEU A 136 3.38 -1.63 -5.33
N PHE A 137 2.69 -1.98 -4.24
CA PHE A 137 3.18 -1.80 -2.89
C PHE A 137 3.60 -3.14 -2.31
N VAL A 138 4.90 -3.29 -2.13
CA VAL A 138 5.54 -4.52 -1.65
C VAL A 138 5.96 -4.33 -0.21
N LEU A 139 5.48 -5.25 0.63
CA LEU A 139 5.61 -5.13 2.06
C LEU A 139 6.67 -6.06 2.65
N PRO A 140 7.14 -5.76 3.87
CA PRO A 140 7.89 -6.72 4.66
C PRO A 140 7.09 -8.00 4.86
N ARG A 141 7.74 -9.04 5.36
CA ARG A 141 7.03 -10.23 5.83
C ARG A 141 6.10 -9.88 6.97
N VAL A 142 4.82 -10.18 6.80
CA VAL A 142 3.79 -9.88 7.79
C VAL A 142 2.92 -11.10 8.08
N TRP A 143 2.34 -11.09 9.28
CA TRP A 143 1.23 -11.98 9.64
C TRP A 143 -0.12 -11.26 9.53
N TRP A 144 -0.13 -9.92 9.51
CA TRP A 144 -1.33 -9.11 9.31
C TRP A 144 -0.99 -7.88 8.47
N THR A 145 -1.86 -7.56 7.52
CA THR A 145 -1.82 -6.31 6.76
C THR A 145 -3.21 -5.89 6.31
N TRP A 146 -3.38 -4.61 6.11
CA TRP A 146 -4.50 -4.02 5.43
C TRP A 146 -4.01 -2.95 4.47
N SER A 147 -4.84 -2.60 3.51
CA SER A 147 -4.66 -1.41 2.71
C SER A 147 -6.01 -0.84 2.31
N MET A 148 -6.01 0.43 1.95
CA MET A 148 -7.19 1.11 1.46
C MET A 148 -6.84 2.16 0.43
N VAL A 149 -7.79 2.39 -0.47
CA VAL A 149 -7.77 3.42 -1.49
C VAL A 149 -8.95 4.34 -1.26
N ILE A 150 -8.69 5.64 -1.23
CA ILE A 150 -9.71 6.66 -0.99
C ILE A 150 -9.76 7.55 -2.23
N PRO A 151 -10.66 7.29 -3.18
CA PRO A 151 -10.69 8.03 -4.43
C PRO A 151 -11.20 9.44 -4.20
N TYR A 152 -10.48 10.43 -4.74
CA TYR A 152 -11.03 11.76 -4.99
C TYR A 152 -11.76 11.80 -6.33
N THR A 153 -11.27 11.05 -7.32
CA THR A 153 -11.84 10.98 -8.66
C THR A 153 -11.69 9.59 -9.26
N GLY A 154 -12.67 9.19 -10.07
CA GLY A 154 -12.67 7.90 -10.79
C GLY A 154 -12.71 6.69 -9.85
N ASN A 155 -12.41 5.51 -10.41
CA ASN A 155 -12.54 4.23 -9.72
C ASN A 155 -11.18 3.52 -9.77
N PRO A 156 -10.26 3.81 -8.84
CA PRO A 156 -9.09 2.96 -8.66
C PRO A 156 -9.55 1.62 -8.12
N ASP A 157 -8.95 0.54 -8.62
CA ASP A 157 -9.19 -0.80 -8.11
C ASP A 157 -8.01 -1.18 -7.19
N ILE A 158 -8.29 -1.92 -6.13
CA ILE A 158 -7.25 -2.54 -5.30
C ILE A 158 -7.32 -4.06 -5.29
N ILE A 159 -6.16 -4.68 -5.51
CA ILE A 159 -5.98 -6.13 -5.45
C ILE A 159 -4.86 -6.46 -4.47
N LEU A 160 -5.10 -7.43 -3.59
CA LEU A 160 -4.10 -8.02 -2.73
C LEU A 160 -3.68 -9.39 -3.23
N PHE A 161 -2.39 -9.58 -3.50
CA PHE A 161 -1.78 -10.87 -3.76
C PHE A 161 -0.92 -11.32 -2.59
N ARG A 162 -0.79 -12.64 -2.44
CA ARG A 162 0.12 -13.25 -1.49
C ARG A 162 1.32 -13.84 -2.21
N ASP A 163 2.51 -13.51 -1.71
CA ASP A 163 3.82 -14.08 -2.05
C ASP A 163 4.35 -13.81 -3.47
N ALA A 164 3.52 -13.32 -4.40
CA ALA A 164 3.93 -12.86 -5.73
C ALA A 164 2.93 -11.82 -6.28
N PRO A 165 3.31 -10.96 -7.26
CA PRO A 165 2.37 -10.09 -7.99
C PRO A 165 1.48 -10.85 -9.00
N LEU A 166 1.45 -12.18 -8.91
CA LEU A 166 0.70 -13.09 -9.75
C LEU A 166 -0.08 -14.05 -8.83
N PRO A 167 -1.14 -14.73 -9.32
CA PRO A 167 -2.06 -15.50 -8.49
C PRO A 167 -1.37 -16.45 -7.49
N PRO A 168 -1.94 -16.64 -6.28
CA PRO A 168 -3.35 -16.38 -5.95
C PRO A 168 -3.64 -14.96 -5.45
N ILE A 169 -4.75 -14.40 -5.95
CA ILE A 169 -5.41 -13.21 -5.38
C ILE A 169 -5.97 -13.61 -4.02
N VAL A 170 -5.69 -12.80 -3.00
CA VAL A 170 -6.15 -12.98 -1.62
C VAL A 170 -7.47 -12.24 -1.41
N ASP A 171 -7.54 -11.00 -1.89
CA ASP A 171 -8.68 -10.11 -1.68
C ASP A 171 -8.70 -9.01 -2.76
N THR A 172 -9.87 -8.44 -3.02
CA THR A 172 -10.10 -7.40 -4.02
C THR A 172 -11.26 -6.50 -3.64
N ALA A 173 -11.15 -5.21 -3.91
CA ALA A 173 -12.26 -4.27 -3.83
C ALA A 173 -12.41 -3.48 -5.15
N PHE A 174 -13.67 -3.27 -5.56
CA PHE A 174 -14.07 -2.66 -6.85
C PHE A 174 -15.35 -1.80 -6.68
N ALA A 175 -15.38 -0.96 -5.66
CA ALA A 175 -16.49 -0.08 -5.39
C ALA A 175 -16.54 1.08 -6.42
N PRO A 176 -17.71 1.40 -6.98
CA PRO A 176 -17.83 2.50 -7.92
C PRO A 176 -17.67 3.86 -7.22
N GLY A 177 -17.19 4.83 -7.98
CA GLY A 177 -17.13 6.24 -7.61
C GLY A 177 -16.05 6.53 -6.58
N THR A 178 -16.35 7.42 -5.63
CA THR A 178 -15.42 7.88 -4.58
C THR A 178 -15.53 7.06 -3.29
N THR A 179 -16.00 5.83 -3.38
CA THR A 179 -16.18 4.95 -2.22
C THR A 179 -14.81 4.49 -1.74
N VAL A 180 -14.60 4.44 -0.42
CA VAL A 180 -13.34 3.93 0.14
C VAL A 180 -13.30 2.42 -0.07
N GLU A 181 -12.23 1.96 -0.71
CA GLU A 181 -11.97 0.54 -0.92
C GLU A 181 -10.93 0.07 0.09
N GLY A 182 -11.05 -1.18 0.54
CA GLY A 182 -10.05 -1.76 1.43
C GLY A 182 -9.97 -3.27 1.25
N VAL A 183 -8.76 -3.77 1.44
CA VAL A 183 -8.45 -5.20 1.46
C VAL A 183 -7.66 -5.52 2.70
N GLU A 184 -7.90 -6.69 3.28
CA GLU A 184 -7.25 -7.13 4.50
C GLU A 184 -6.76 -8.57 4.37
N PHE A 185 -5.59 -8.83 4.94
CA PHE A 185 -5.07 -10.18 5.10
C PHE A 185 -4.62 -10.42 6.53
N VAL A 186 -5.12 -11.50 7.10
CA VAL A 186 -4.67 -12.06 8.38
C VAL A 186 -4.19 -13.48 8.12
N GLY A 187 -2.88 -13.69 8.24
CA GLY A 187 -2.23 -14.98 8.22
C GLY A 187 -2.04 -15.56 9.63
N PRO A 188 -1.62 -16.83 9.73
CA PRO A 188 -1.26 -17.41 11.02
C PRO A 188 -0.07 -16.63 11.59
N ALA A 189 -0.13 -16.25 12.88
CA ALA A 189 1.00 -15.64 13.61
C ALA A 189 2.13 -16.65 13.93
N LEU A 190 2.37 -17.59 13.00
CA LEU A 190 3.39 -18.62 13.12
C LEU A 190 4.62 -18.18 12.34
N PRO A 191 5.82 -18.24 12.93
CA PRO A 191 7.05 -17.82 12.27
C PRO A 191 7.34 -18.52 10.95
N TRP A 192 6.75 -19.69 10.66
CA TRP A 192 6.94 -20.42 9.40
C TRP A 192 5.80 -20.23 8.39
N ALA A 193 4.71 -19.55 8.75
CA ALA A 193 3.56 -19.28 7.87
C ALA A 193 3.60 -17.85 7.29
N GLN A 194 4.82 -17.35 7.06
CA GLN A 194 5.08 -15.97 6.64
C GLN A 194 4.49 -15.70 5.24
N SER A 195 4.08 -14.45 5.00
CA SER A 195 3.64 -14.00 3.69
C SER A 195 4.30 -12.68 3.32
N HIS A 196 4.57 -12.49 2.03
CA HIS A 196 4.92 -11.19 1.44
C HIS A 196 3.68 -10.68 0.70
N PRO A 197 2.88 -9.78 1.30
CA PRO A 197 1.74 -9.21 0.60
C PRO A 197 2.21 -8.23 -0.47
N TRP A 198 1.52 -8.31 -1.61
CA TRP A 198 1.63 -7.36 -2.71
C TRP A 198 0.28 -6.69 -2.87
N HIS A 199 0.21 -5.41 -2.54
CA HIS A 199 -0.98 -4.61 -2.84
C HIS A 199 -0.76 -3.93 -4.19
N ILE A 200 -1.70 -4.11 -5.10
CA ILE A 200 -1.67 -3.47 -6.41
C ILE A 200 -2.83 -2.50 -6.47
N VAL A 201 -2.53 -1.22 -6.71
CA VAL A 201 -3.50 -0.18 -7.05
C VAL A 201 -3.33 0.16 -8.51
N PHE A 202 -4.41 0.16 -9.28
CA PHE A 202 -4.35 0.55 -10.70
C PHE A 202 -5.69 1.12 -11.18
N THR A 203 -5.65 1.69 -12.38
CA THR A 203 -6.83 2.24 -13.07
C THR A 203 -6.79 1.78 -14.54
N PHE A 204 -7.95 1.41 -15.10
CA PHE A 204 -8.01 0.96 -16.50
C PHE A 204 -8.34 2.04 -17.50
N THR A 205 -9.31 2.89 -17.18
CA THR A 205 -10.00 3.70 -18.19
C THR A 205 -9.64 5.17 -18.12
N ALA A 206 -9.41 5.70 -16.93
CA ALA A 206 -9.11 7.10 -16.70
C ALA A 206 -8.12 7.25 -15.54
N PRO A 207 -7.29 8.31 -15.55
CA PRO A 207 -6.44 8.61 -14.42
C PRO A 207 -7.30 8.87 -13.18
N THR A 208 -6.81 8.44 -12.02
CA THR A 208 -7.47 8.71 -10.74
C THR A 208 -6.57 9.50 -9.82
N LEU A 209 -7.18 10.32 -8.98
CA LEU A 209 -6.53 10.93 -7.84
C LEU A 209 -7.05 10.23 -6.60
N THR A 210 -6.16 9.73 -5.75
CA THR A 210 -6.55 8.95 -4.58
C THR A 210 -5.57 9.11 -3.42
N ASP A 211 -6.03 8.95 -2.19
CA ASP A 211 -5.10 8.57 -1.12
C ASP A 211 -4.95 7.05 -1.10
N PHE A 212 -3.73 6.59 -0.83
CA PHE A 212 -3.48 5.19 -0.54
C PHE A 212 -2.91 5.07 0.87
N ALA A 213 -3.43 4.11 1.63
CA ALA A 213 -2.94 3.80 2.96
C ALA A 213 -2.77 2.32 3.12
N MET A 214 -1.76 1.93 3.90
CA MET A 214 -1.56 0.55 4.27
C MET A 214 -0.91 0.48 5.63
N GLY A 215 -1.19 -0.61 6.34
CA GLY A 215 -0.59 -0.87 7.62
C GLY A 215 -0.54 -2.36 7.87
N GLY A 216 0.27 -2.74 8.84
CA GLY A 216 0.38 -4.13 9.19
C GLY A 216 1.37 -4.38 10.30
N HIS A 217 1.50 -5.65 10.64
CA HIS A 217 2.44 -6.10 11.65
C HIS A 217 3.39 -7.11 11.03
N SER A 218 4.64 -6.67 10.89
CA SER A 218 5.74 -7.53 10.47
C SER A 218 6.19 -8.43 11.61
N ILE A 219 6.72 -9.60 11.26
CA ILE A 219 7.34 -10.54 12.20
C ILE A 219 8.86 -10.32 12.23
N PRO A 220 9.56 -10.72 13.31
CA PRO A 220 11.01 -10.58 13.39
C PRO A 220 11.70 -11.21 12.18
N TRP A 221 12.78 -10.57 11.74
CA TRP A 221 13.64 -11.17 10.71
C TRP A 221 14.38 -12.36 11.33
N ILE A 222 14.05 -13.58 10.91
CA ILE A 222 14.83 -14.77 11.26
C ILE A 222 15.92 -14.88 10.19
N ALA A 223 17.16 -14.60 10.60
CA ALA A 223 18.35 -14.71 9.77
C ALA A 223 18.63 -16.16 9.34
#